data_AF-A0A8X6V9V0-F1
#
_entry.id   AF-A0A8X6V9V0-F1
#
_cell.length_a   1.000
_cell.length_b   1.000
_cell.length_c   1.000
_cell.angle_alpha   90.00
_cell.angle_beta   90.00
_cell.angle_gamma   90.00
#
_symmetry.space_group_name_H-M   'P 1'
#
loop_
_entity.id
_entity.type
_entity.pdbx_description
1 polymer ?
#
loop_
_entity_poly.entity_id
_entity_poly.type
_entity_poly.pdbx_seq_one_letter_code
_entity_poly.pdbx_strand_id
1 'polypeptide(L)'
;MVVARCWQQWIKKVECFSGRPRNTNDREDRAIRRVATSAPTTSLASIQRHLPPSIHPVPSRETIRRRLKVLRSRRPLKRLPLTPHHRQCRLDFCRL
;
A
#
# COMPACT_ATOMS: atom_id res chain seq x y z
N MET A 1 -16.26 -16.77 37.73
CA MET A 1 -16.06 -17.47 36.43
C MET A 1 -16.39 -16.59 35.21
N VAL A 2 -15.95 -15.32 35.17
CA VAL A 2 -16.15 -14.43 34.00
C VAL A 2 -14.91 -14.41 33.11
N VAL A 3 -13.72 -14.43 33.71
CA VAL A 3 -12.42 -14.42 33.01
C VAL A 3 -12.25 -15.66 32.11
N ALA A 4 -12.55 -16.86 32.61
CA ALA A 4 -12.47 -18.09 31.83
C ALA A 4 -13.44 -18.08 30.64
N ARG A 5 -14.64 -17.50 30.81
CA ARG A 5 -15.63 -17.38 29.74
C ARG A 5 -15.21 -16.34 28.69
N CYS A 6 -14.67 -15.19 29.12
CA CYS A 6 -14.09 -14.20 28.20
C CYS A 6 -12.90 -14.76 27.42
N TRP A 7 -12.06 -15.56 28.07
CA TRP A 7 -10.92 -16.21 27.43
C TRP A 7 -11.37 -17.23 26.37
N GLN A 8 -12.32 -18.09 26.69
CA GLN A 8 -12.92 -19.05 25.74
C GLN A 8 -13.61 -18.34 24.57
N GLN A 9 -14.30 -17.23 24.83
CA GLN A 9 -14.97 -16.44 23.81
C GLN A 9 -13.98 -15.69 22.91
N TRP A 10 -12.82 -15.28 23.44
CA TRP A 10 -11.73 -14.70 22.68
C TRP A 10 -11.06 -15.74 21.76
N ILE A 11 -10.73 -16.93 22.28
CA ILE A 11 -10.17 -18.04 21.47
C ILE A 11 -11.13 -18.37 20.32
N LYS A 12 -12.42 -18.55 20.62
CA LYS A 12 -13.44 -18.83 19.59
C LYS A 12 -13.54 -17.71 18.56
N LYS A 13 -13.37 -16.45 18.96
CA LYS A 13 -13.39 -15.29 18.04
C LYS A 13 -12.14 -15.20 17.18
N VAL A 14 -10.98 -15.57 17.71
CA VAL A 14 -9.71 -15.63 16.97
C VAL A 14 -9.75 -16.76 15.94
N GLU A 15 -10.37 -17.90 16.27
CA GLU A 15 -10.65 -18.97 15.30
C GLU A 15 -11.73 -18.56 14.28
N CYS A 16 -12.69 -17.73 14.67
CA CYS A 16 -13.81 -17.26 13.84
C CYS A 16 -13.48 -16.03 12.97
N PHE A 17 -12.33 -16.01 12.30
CA PHE A 17 -12.30 -15.34 10.99
C PHE A 17 -12.97 -16.27 9.98
N SER A 18 -14.32 -16.35 10.03
CA SER A 18 -15.16 -17.29 9.28
C SER A 18 -15.24 -17.01 7.77
N GLY A 19 -14.23 -16.34 7.21
CA GLY A 19 -14.12 -16.00 5.81
C GLY A 19 -13.01 -16.78 5.12
N ARG A 20 -13.05 -16.83 3.79
CA ARG A 20 -11.99 -17.43 2.99
C ARG A 20 -10.64 -16.78 3.35
N PRO A 21 -9.59 -17.58 3.64
CA PRO A 21 -8.27 -17.05 3.93
C PRO A 21 -7.78 -16.19 2.77
N ARG A 22 -7.03 -15.14 3.10
CA ARG A 22 -6.52 -14.20 2.10
C ARG A 22 -5.44 -14.91 1.30
N ASN A 23 -5.52 -14.79 -0.04
CA ASN A 23 -4.46 -15.29 -0.92
C ASN A 23 -3.13 -14.52 -0.75
N THR A 24 -3.16 -13.30 -0.20
CA THR A 24 -1.94 -12.52 0.03
C THR A 24 -1.59 -12.40 1.50
N ASN A 25 -0.30 -12.57 1.82
CA ASN A 25 0.27 -12.36 3.14
C ASN A 25 0.70 -10.90 3.37
N ASP A 26 1.10 -10.56 4.59
CA ASP A 26 1.48 -9.18 4.95
C ASP A 26 2.72 -8.68 4.22
N ARG A 27 3.65 -9.59 3.88
CA ARG A 27 4.87 -9.27 3.14
C ARG A 27 4.54 -8.85 1.70
N GLU A 28 3.64 -9.57 1.06
CA GLU A 28 3.13 -9.27 -0.28
C GLU A 28 2.33 -7.97 -0.31
N ASP A 29 1.44 -7.78 0.67
CA ASP A 29 0.71 -6.53 0.82
C ASP A 29 1.66 -5.33 1.01
N ARG A 30 2.76 -5.52 1.73
CA ARG A 30 3.80 -4.49 1.89
C ARG A 30 4.54 -4.24 0.58
N ALA A 31 4.85 -5.28 -0.20
CA ALA A 31 5.47 -5.13 -1.51
C ALA A 31 4.57 -4.37 -2.49
N ILE A 32 3.27 -4.72 -2.55
CA ILE A 32 2.26 -4.02 -3.35
C ILE A 32 2.22 -2.54 -2.98
N ARG A 33 2.13 -2.23 -1.68
CA ARG A 33 2.12 -0.85 -1.18
C ARG A 33 3.40 -0.10 -1.54
N ARG A 34 4.56 -0.74 -1.37
CA ARG A 34 5.87 -0.14 -1.69
C ARG A 34 5.95 0.27 -3.16
N VAL A 35 5.60 -0.62 -4.09
CA VAL A 35 5.60 -0.35 -5.53
C VAL A 35 4.63 0.78 -5.87
N ALA A 36 3.44 0.78 -5.27
CA ALA A 36 2.46 1.85 -5.50
C ALA A 36 2.92 3.21 -4.93
N THR A 37 3.63 3.23 -3.80
CA THR A 37 4.13 4.48 -3.20
C THR A 37 5.36 5.04 -3.90
N SER A 38 6.23 4.20 -4.47
CA SER A 38 7.42 4.66 -5.21
C SER A 38 7.04 5.34 -6.52
N ALA A 39 5.95 4.90 -7.14
CA ALA A 39 5.44 5.47 -8.39
C ALA A 39 3.90 5.61 -8.34
N PRO A 40 3.39 6.71 -7.73
CA PRO A 40 1.96 6.87 -7.40
C PRO A 40 1.03 6.99 -8.63
N THR A 41 1.59 7.21 -9.82
CA THR A 41 0.85 7.32 -11.08
C THR A 41 0.84 6.01 -11.88
N THR A 42 1.44 4.94 -11.34
CA THR A 42 1.58 3.67 -12.04
C THR A 42 0.25 2.90 -12.06
N SER A 43 -0.03 2.24 -13.19
CA SER A 43 -1.24 1.44 -13.36
C SER A 43 -1.18 0.14 -12.56
N LEU A 44 -2.35 -0.43 -12.22
CA LEU A 44 -2.42 -1.73 -11.53
C LEU A 44 -1.66 -2.85 -12.27
N ALA A 45 -1.68 -2.84 -13.60
CA ALA A 45 -0.97 -3.83 -14.42
C ALA A 45 0.54 -3.66 -14.32
N SER A 46 1.03 -2.42 -14.31
CA SER A 46 2.46 -2.16 -14.13
C SER A 46 2.90 -2.47 -12.70
N ILE A 47 2.07 -2.19 -11.69
CA ILE A 47 2.33 -2.64 -10.31
C ILE A 47 2.49 -4.16 -10.28
N GLN A 48 1.58 -4.90 -10.91
CA GLN A 48 1.64 -6.36 -10.99
C GLN A 48 2.95 -6.88 -11.63
N ARG A 49 3.46 -6.20 -12.67
CA ARG A 49 4.74 -6.55 -13.33
C ARG A 49 5.97 -6.22 -12.48
N HIS A 50 5.89 -5.17 -11.66
CA HIS A 50 6.99 -4.74 -10.80
C HIS A 50 7.00 -5.44 -9.43
N LEU A 51 6.08 -6.37 -9.18
CA LEU A 51 6.13 -7.20 -7.99
C LEU A 51 7.34 -8.14 -8.06
N PRO A 52 7.99 -8.42 -6.91
CA PRO A 52 9.10 -9.35 -6.88
C PRO A 52 8.66 -10.75 -7.30
N PRO A 53 9.51 -11.52 -8.00
CA PRO A 53 9.18 -12.85 -8.50
C PRO A 53 8.92 -13.86 -7.37
N SER A 54 9.30 -13.55 -6.13
CA SER A 54 8.97 -14.37 -4.95
C SER A 54 7.48 -14.40 -4.60
N ILE A 55 6.65 -13.55 -5.22
CA ILE A 55 5.21 -13.49 -4.97
C ILE A 55 4.50 -14.47 -5.90
N HIS A 56 4.17 -15.65 -5.36
CA HIS A 56 3.38 -16.67 -6.05
C HIS A 56 2.20 -17.12 -5.19
N PRO A 57 0.97 -17.15 -5.74
CA PRO A 57 0.59 -16.73 -7.09
C PRO A 57 0.55 -15.20 -7.25
N VAL A 58 0.75 -14.73 -8.49
CA VAL A 58 0.69 -13.28 -8.79
C VAL A 58 -0.72 -12.75 -8.46
N PRO A 59 -0.84 -11.69 -7.63
CA PRO A 59 -2.13 -11.18 -7.21
C PRO A 59 -2.87 -10.56 -8.40
N SER A 60 -4.17 -10.82 -8.47
CA SER A 60 -5.03 -10.22 -9.50
C SER A 60 -5.11 -8.70 -9.36
N ARG A 61 -5.41 -7.99 -10.45
CA ARG A 61 -5.60 -6.52 -10.46
C ARG A 61 -6.61 -6.07 -9.41
N GLU A 62 -7.68 -6.83 -9.21
CA GLU A 62 -8.71 -6.54 -8.20
C GLU A 62 -8.18 -6.72 -6.77
N THR A 63 -7.33 -7.72 -6.54
CA THR A 63 -6.64 -7.90 -5.26
C THR A 63 -5.74 -6.70 -4.98
N ILE A 64 -4.91 -6.30 -5.95
CA ILE A 64 -4.04 -5.12 -5.84
C ILE A 64 -4.89 -3.88 -5.53
N ARG A 65 -5.97 -3.64 -6.27
CA ARG A 65 -6.88 -2.50 -6.05
C ARG A 65 -7.42 -2.48 -4.61
N ARG A 66 -7.87 -3.62 -4.08
CA ARG A 66 -8.36 -3.74 -2.70
C ARG A 66 -7.26 -3.41 -1.68
N ARG A 67 -6.02 -3.86 -1.92
CA ARG A 67 -4.87 -3.54 -1.05
C ARG A 67 -4.49 -2.06 -1.08
N LEU A 68 -4.77 -1.37 -2.18
CA LEU A 68 -4.52 0.06 -2.33
C LEU A 68 -5.64 0.95 -1.78
N LYS A 69 -6.83 0.43 -1.43
CA LYS A 69 -7.94 1.25 -0.90
C LYS A 69 -7.59 2.03 0.36
N VAL A 70 -6.63 1.55 1.15
CA VAL A 70 -6.13 2.24 2.35
C VAL A 70 -5.21 3.42 2.01
N LEU A 71 -4.72 3.49 0.77
CA LEU A 71 -3.90 4.58 0.28
C LEU A 71 -4.77 5.60 -0.44
N ARG A 72 -4.49 6.88 -0.19
CA ARG A 72 -5.14 7.97 -0.93
C ARG A 72 -4.47 8.12 -2.28
N SER A 73 -5.24 7.95 -3.36
CA SER A 73 -4.80 8.33 -4.70
C SER A 73 -4.57 9.85 -4.73
N ARG A 74 -3.36 10.28 -5.05
CA ARG A 74 -3.02 11.70 -5.20
C ARG A 74 -2.87 12.00 -6.67
N ARG A 75 -3.69 12.91 -7.19
CA ARG A 75 -3.41 13.50 -8.51
C ARG A 75 -2.20 14.43 -8.35
N PRO A 76 -1.14 14.28 -9.17
CA PRO A 76 -0.06 15.24 -9.14
C PRO A 76 -0.65 16.61 -9.45
N LEU A 77 -0.36 17.60 -8.59
CA LEU A 77 -0.63 18.99 -8.94
C LEU A 77 0.18 19.29 -10.20
N LYS A 78 -0.43 19.99 -11.17
CA LYS A 78 0.27 20.51 -12.34
C LYS A 78 1.34 21.49 -11.85
N ARG A 79 2.54 21.00 -11.53
CA ARG A 79 3.67 21.83 -11.12
C ARG A 79 4.41 22.25 -12.39
N LEU A 80 4.69 23.54 -12.51
CA LEU A 80 5.59 24.03 -13.54
C LEU A 80 6.97 23.35 -13.33
N PRO A 81 7.57 22.78 -14.39
CA PRO A 81 8.90 22.21 -14.27
C PRO A 81 9.89 23.33 -13.97
N LEU A 82 10.37 23.37 -12.73
CA LEU A 82 11.44 24.28 -12.33
C LEU A 82 12.78 23.69 -12.76
N THR A 83 13.55 24.48 -13.52
CA THR A 83 14.96 24.19 -13.79
C THR A 83 15.76 24.18 -12.48
N PRO A 84 16.91 23.49 -12.43
CA PRO A 84 17.77 23.49 -11.25
C PRO A 84 18.12 24.91 -10.76
N HIS A 85 18.41 25.81 -11.69
CA HIS A 85 18.68 27.23 -11.39
C HIS A 85 17.52 27.91 -10.67
N HIS A 86 16.29 27.80 -11.20
CA HIS A 86 15.11 28.39 -10.55
C HIS A 86 14.85 27.81 -9.15
N ARG A 87 15.17 26.53 -8.91
CA ARG A 87 15.06 25.94 -7.57
C ARG A 87 16.05 26.57 -6.60
N GLN A 88 17.30 26.75 -7.04
CA GLN A 88 18.35 27.33 -6.22
C GLN A 88 18.02 28.77 -5.83
N CYS A 89 17.66 29.63 -6.79
CA CYS A 89 17.26 31.01 -6.49
C CYS A 89 16.11 31.09 -5.47
N ARG A 90 15.13 30.20 -5.57
CA ARG A 90 14.01 30.15 -4.61
C ARG A 90 14.46 29.72 -3.22
N LEU A 91 15.37 28.75 -3.13
CA LEU A 91 15.93 28.31 -1.85
C LEU A 91 16.74 29.43 -1.20
N ASP A 92 17.55 30.15 -1.98
CA ASP A 92 18.35 31.27 -1.49
C ASP A 92 17.47 32.42 -1.03
N PHE A 93 16.39 32.74 -1.74
CA PHE A 93 15.40 33.72 -1.29
C PHE A 93 14.76 33.33 0.05
N CYS A 94 14.38 32.07 0.25
CA CYS A 94 13.77 31.63 1.52
C CYS A 94 14.77 31.54 2.69
N ARG A 95 16.08 31.67 2.43
CA ARG A 95 17.14 31.66 3.46
C ARG A 95 17.54 33.06 3.91
N LEU A 96 17.11 34.10 3.19
CA LEU A 96 17.20 35.51 3.60
C LEU A 96 16.13 35.80 4.66
#